data_AF-A0A803P9T7-F1
#
_entry.id   AF-A0A803P9T7-F1
#
_cell.length_a   1.000
_cell.length_b   1.000
_cell.length_c   1.000
_cell.angle_alpha   90.00
_cell.angle_beta   90.00
_cell.angle_gamma   90.00
#
_symmetry.space_group_name_H-M   'P 1'
#
loop_
_entity.id
_entity.type
_entity.pdbx_description
1 polymer ?
#
loop_
_entity_poly.entity_id
_entity_poly.type
_entity_poly.pdbx_seq_one_letter_code
_entity_poly.pdbx_strand_id
1 'polypeptide(L)'
;MELNFEFLGIEHGCYQDWGHDLHVARKILEIEKLPRFPQSVILEGGSIHVDGEGTCLTTEECLLNKNRNPHLTKAQIDDVLKAYLGIKKVIWLPRGLYGDDDTNGHIDNLCCFVKPGVVMLSWTDDETDPQYDRSVEAFSVLSNTTDALGRSIQIIKLHIPGPLYMTDEEANGVLMDNAKPRLAGTRLAASYANFYIVNGGIILPQFGDQKWDEEAIRVVSKAFPNHEVVGIKGAREIVLAGGNIHCITQQQPAIPK
;
A
#
# COMPACT_ATOMS: atom_id res chain seq x y z
N MET A 1 8.32 18.71 -0.33
CA MET A 1 8.98 18.33 0.93
C MET A 1 8.82 16.83 1.05
N GLU A 2 9.90 16.08 1.22
CA GLU A 2 9.86 14.62 1.26
C GLU A 2 10.43 14.12 2.58
N LEU A 3 9.73 13.17 3.18
CA LEU A 3 10.12 12.52 4.42
C LEU A 3 11.01 11.34 4.07
N ASN A 4 12.16 11.22 4.74
CA ASN A 4 13.09 10.13 4.51
C ASN A 4 13.16 9.25 5.75
N PHE A 5 12.36 8.20 5.75
CA PHE A 5 12.37 7.13 6.74
C PHE A 5 13.36 6.04 6.35
N GLU A 6 13.76 5.21 7.31
CA GLU A 6 14.62 4.05 7.03
C GLU A 6 13.80 2.93 6.36
N PHE A 7 14.41 2.15 5.48
CA PHE A 7 13.79 1.01 4.78
C PHE A 7 14.14 -0.29 5.49
N LEU A 8 13.13 -1.17 5.71
CA LEU A 8 13.22 -2.59 6.07
C LEU A 8 14.13 -2.92 7.26
N GLY A 9 13.57 -3.50 8.33
CA GLY A 9 14.39 -3.93 9.47
C GLY A 9 15.08 -5.29 9.29
N ILE A 10 15.97 -5.54 10.26
CA ILE A 10 17.09 -6.47 10.20
C ILE A 10 16.68 -7.95 10.34
N GLU A 11 15.54 -8.25 10.97
CA GLU A 11 15.03 -9.63 11.16
C GLU A 11 13.83 -9.89 10.25
N HIS A 12 13.82 -10.98 9.49
CA HIS A 12 12.72 -11.36 8.58
C HIS A 12 12.41 -10.36 7.45
N GLY A 13 13.37 -9.51 7.05
CA GLY A 13 13.26 -8.68 5.85
C GLY A 13 13.30 -9.50 4.55
N CYS A 14 12.80 -8.92 3.45
CA CYS A 14 12.74 -9.60 2.16
C CYS A 14 14.08 -9.68 1.41
N TYR A 15 15.06 -8.88 1.79
CA TYR A 15 16.34 -8.74 1.10
C TYR A 15 17.48 -8.78 2.12
N GLN A 16 18.64 -9.30 1.75
CA GLN A 16 19.81 -9.34 2.64
C GLN A 16 20.64 -8.03 2.58
N ASP A 17 20.56 -7.29 1.48
CA ASP A 17 21.21 -5.99 1.31
C ASP A 17 20.23 -5.02 0.62
N TRP A 18 20.10 -3.84 1.22
CA TRP A 18 19.28 -2.71 0.74
C TRP A 18 20.05 -1.38 0.90
N GLY A 19 21.38 -1.44 1.05
CA GLY A 19 22.21 -0.27 1.32
C GLY A 19 22.12 0.79 0.22
N HIS A 20 21.90 0.38 -1.03
CA HIS A 20 21.68 1.31 -2.13
C HIS A 20 20.29 1.98 -2.09
N ASP A 21 19.26 1.27 -1.65
CA ASP A 21 17.89 1.80 -1.55
C ASP A 21 17.80 2.92 -0.52
N LEU A 22 18.55 2.80 0.60
CA LEU A 22 18.68 3.85 1.63
C LEU A 22 19.21 5.19 1.08
N HIS A 23 19.82 5.19 -0.10
CA HIS A 23 20.34 6.40 -0.74
C HIS A 23 19.37 7.03 -1.74
N VAL A 24 18.33 6.33 -2.20
CA VAL A 24 17.46 6.78 -3.30
C VAL A 24 16.78 8.10 -2.96
N ALA A 25 16.06 8.17 -1.84
CA ALA A 25 15.37 9.38 -1.41
C ALA A 25 16.33 10.57 -1.23
N ARG A 26 17.53 10.34 -0.66
CA ARG A 26 18.55 11.40 -0.54
C ARG A 26 18.99 11.92 -1.91
N LYS A 27 19.29 11.01 -2.84
CA LYS A 27 19.76 11.37 -4.19
C LYS A 27 18.68 12.11 -4.99
N ILE A 28 17.42 11.68 -4.91
CA ILE A 28 16.29 12.39 -5.54
C ILE A 28 16.20 13.82 -5.00
N LEU A 29 16.25 14.00 -3.67
CA LEU A 29 16.19 15.33 -3.06
C LEU A 29 17.37 16.23 -3.41
N GLU A 30 18.57 15.67 -3.56
CA GLU A 30 19.75 16.40 -4.04
C GLU A 30 19.59 16.88 -5.48
N ILE A 31 19.04 16.05 -6.36
CA ILE A 31 18.75 16.40 -7.77
C ILE A 31 17.68 17.50 -7.83
N GLU A 32 16.59 17.34 -7.08
CA GLU A 32 15.47 18.28 -7.01
C GLU A 32 15.78 19.54 -6.19
N LYS A 33 16.94 19.59 -5.52
CA LYS A 33 17.38 20.69 -4.63
C LYS A 33 16.37 21.02 -3.53
N LEU A 34 15.76 19.97 -2.97
CA LEU A 34 14.77 20.10 -1.90
C LEU A 34 15.40 19.81 -0.52
N PRO A 35 14.96 20.50 0.54
CA PRO A 35 15.43 20.21 1.89
C PRO A 35 14.91 18.84 2.36
N ARG A 36 15.73 18.17 3.19
CA ARG A 36 15.44 16.87 3.79
C ARG A 36 15.29 17.00 5.30
N PHE A 37 14.27 16.36 5.87
CA PHE A 37 14.12 16.18 7.31
C PHE A 37 14.49 14.73 7.66
N PRO A 38 15.68 14.48 8.23
CA PRO A 38 16.08 13.13 8.61
C PRO A 38 15.19 12.62 9.76
N GLN A 39 14.77 11.36 9.67
CA GLN A 39 14.12 10.65 10.75
C GLN A 39 14.68 9.22 10.85
N SER A 40 14.80 8.70 12.07
CA SER A 40 15.34 7.37 12.39
C SER A 40 14.26 6.31 12.56
N VAL A 41 13.01 6.63 12.22
CA VAL A 41 11.92 5.65 12.20
C VAL A 41 11.97 4.90 10.86
N ILE A 42 11.88 3.58 10.92
CA ILE A 42 11.72 2.73 9.73
C ILE A 42 10.27 2.82 9.27
N LEU A 43 10.04 3.29 8.05
CA LEU A 43 8.69 3.47 7.48
C LEU A 43 8.76 3.53 5.95
N GLU A 44 8.06 2.64 5.26
CA GLU A 44 7.95 2.65 3.81
C GLU A 44 6.74 3.47 3.37
N GLY A 45 6.82 4.19 2.24
CA GLY A 45 5.72 5.02 1.74
C GLY A 45 4.41 4.26 1.53
N GLY A 46 4.48 3.01 1.04
CA GLY A 46 3.31 2.13 0.88
C GLY A 46 2.65 1.65 2.18
N SER A 47 3.30 1.84 3.33
CA SER A 47 2.73 1.47 4.64
C SER A 47 1.72 2.49 5.17
N ILE A 48 1.63 3.68 4.54
CA ILE A 48 0.73 4.76 4.92
C ILE A 48 -0.08 5.30 3.73
N HIS A 49 -1.25 5.87 3.99
CA HIS A 49 -2.02 6.61 2.97
C HIS A 49 -2.71 7.82 3.59
N VAL A 50 -2.52 9.02 3.03
CA VAL A 50 -3.06 10.28 3.58
C VAL A 50 -4.21 10.85 2.74
N ASP A 51 -5.11 11.60 3.37
CA ASP A 51 -6.27 12.25 2.71
C ASP A 51 -6.00 13.70 2.27
N GLY A 52 -4.90 14.30 2.71
CA GLY A 52 -4.57 15.71 2.48
C GLY A 52 -5.29 16.70 3.42
N GLU A 53 -6.13 16.22 4.34
CA GLU A 53 -6.89 17.02 5.30
C GLU A 53 -6.65 16.61 6.77
N GLY A 54 -5.58 15.85 6.99
CA GLY A 54 -5.05 15.53 8.31
C GLY A 54 -5.38 14.13 8.81
N THR A 55 -5.78 13.22 7.94
CA THR A 55 -6.02 11.82 8.25
C THR A 55 -5.01 10.92 7.53
N CYS A 56 -4.48 9.93 8.24
CA CYS A 56 -3.66 8.87 7.68
C CYS A 56 -4.30 7.50 7.94
N LEU A 57 -4.30 6.62 6.96
CA LEU A 57 -4.53 5.19 7.11
C LEU A 57 -3.18 4.49 7.26
N THR A 58 -3.14 3.42 8.04
CA THR A 58 -2.00 2.50 8.17
C THR A 58 -2.50 1.15 8.66
N THR A 59 -1.64 0.13 8.67
CA THR A 59 -1.90 -1.16 9.32
C THR A 59 -1.06 -1.33 10.59
N GLU A 60 -1.62 -2.01 11.60
CA GLU A 60 -0.89 -2.44 12.79
C GLU A 60 0.09 -3.56 12.46
N GLU A 61 -0.33 -4.53 11.63
CA GLU A 61 0.50 -5.67 11.17
C GLU A 61 1.85 -5.24 10.58
N CYS A 62 1.89 -4.09 9.88
CA CYS A 62 3.12 -3.53 9.33
C CYS A 62 3.88 -2.69 10.36
N LEU A 63 3.30 -1.59 10.84
CA LEU A 63 4.08 -0.59 11.59
C LEU A 63 4.44 -1.04 13.01
N LEU A 64 3.71 -2.00 13.58
CA LEU A 64 4.02 -2.60 14.88
C LEU A 64 4.80 -3.91 14.74
N ASN A 65 5.21 -4.28 13.51
CA ASN A 65 6.04 -5.43 13.30
C ASN A 65 7.40 -5.24 13.99
N LYS A 66 7.93 -6.32 14.57
CA LYS A 66 9.22 -6.32 15.25
C LYS A 66 10.38 -5.99 14.31
N ASN A 67 10.20 -6.22 13.01
CA ASN A 67 11.16 -5.85 11.98
C ASN A 67 11.02 -4.40 11.49
N ARG A 68 10.20 -3.56 12.13
CA ARG A 68 10.18 -2.12 11.89
C ARG A 68 10.81 -1.43 13.09
N ASN A 69 9.99 -0.95 14.01
CA ASN A 69 10.44 -0.16 15.14
C ASN A 69 10.12 -0.87 16.46
N PRO A 70 10.79 -2.01 16.78
CA PRO A 70 10.45 -2.83 17.96
C PRO A 70 10.65 -2.12 19.30
N HIS A 71 11.39 -1.01 19.29
CA HIS A 71 11.67 -0.17 20.44
C HIS A 71 10.65 0.97 20.63
N LEU A 72 9.71 1.14 19.69
CA LEU A 72 8.66 2.16 19.76
C LEU A 72 7.30 1.53 20.09
N THR A 73 6.56 2.20 20.95
CA THR A 73 5.15 1.89 21.18
C THR A 73 4.27 2.44 20.06
N LYS A 74 3.07 1.89 19.91
CA LYS A 74 2.06 2.40 18.96
C LYS A 74 1.81 3.92 19.13
N ALA A 75 1.73 4.41 20.36
CA ALA A 75 1.54 5.83 20.64
C ALA A 75 2.70 6.70 20.16
N GLN A 76 3.95 6.23 20.31
CA GLN A 76 5.12 6.95 19.80
C GLN A 76 5.17 6.98 18.27
N ILE A 77 4.78 5.88 17.60
CA ILE A 77 4.68 5.86 16.13
C ILE A 77 3.57 6.82 15.68
N ASP A 78 2.43 6.82 16.35
CA ASP A 78 1.32 7.75 16.09
C ASP A 78 1.74 9.22 16.20
N ASP A 79 2.52 9.58 17.24
CA ASP A 79 3.08 10.93 17.42
C ASP A 79 4.07 11.30 16.30
N VAL A 80 4.92 10.35 15.87
CA VAL A 80 5.85 10.58 14.75
C VAL A 80 5.08 10.81 13.45
N LEU A 81 4.08 9.98 13.15
CA LEU A 81 3.25 10.15 11.94
C LEU A 81 2.57 11.52 11.94
N LYS A 82 1.99 11.95 13.06
CA LYS A 82 1.39 13.27 13.21
C LYS A 82 2.36 14.41 12.97
N ALA A 83 3.54 14.35 13.60
CA ALA A 83 4.54 15.40 13.50
C ALA A 83 5.09 15.56 12.08
N TYR A 84 5.37 14.45 11.39
CA TYR A 84 6.06 14.48 10.10
C TYR A 84 5.12 14.56 8.90
N LEU A 85 3.93 13.95 8.97
CA LEU A 85 2.93 14.03 7.89
C LEU A 85 2.03 15.27 8.00
N GLY A 86 2.12 16.04 9.10
CA GLY A 86 1.24 17.18 9.36
C GLY A 86 -0.23 16.79 9.57
N ILE A 87 -0.46 15.54 10.00
CA ILE A 87 -1.81 15.01 10.23
C ILE A 87 -2.25 15.18 11.69
N LYS A 88 -3.55 14.99 11.94
CA LYS A 88 -4.15 15.05 13.28
C LYS A 88 -4.68 13.69 13.75
N LYS A 89 -4.97 12.78 12.81
CA LYS A 89 -5.57 11.47 13.13
C LYS A 89 -4.94 10.36 12.30
N VAL A 90 -4.58 9.27 12.95
CA VAL A 90 -4.24 8.00 12.30
C VAL A 90 -5.40 7.03 12.52
N ILE A 91 -5.84 6.37 11.46
CA ILE A 91 -6.77 5.25 11.50
C ILE A 91 -5.92 3.99 11.28
N TRP A 92 -5.88 3.15 12.32
CA TRP A 92 -5.10 1.92 12.35
C TRP A 92 -5.99 0.73 11.97
N LEU A 93 -5.78 0.15 10.80
CA LEU A 93 -6.40 -1.13 10.44
C LEU A 93 -5.60 -2.27 11.07
N PRO A 94 -6.23 -3.32 11.63
CA PRO A 94 -5.46 -4.33 12.38
C PRO A 94 -4.50 -5.13 11.50
N ARG A 95 -4.91 -5.42 10.26
CA ARG A 95 -4.22 -6.31 9.33
C ARG A 95 -4.23 -5.75 7.92
N GLY A 96 -3.23 -6.08 7.11
CA GLY A 96 -3.16 -5.82 5.68
C GLY A 96 -3.79 -6.93 4.84
N LEU A 97 -3.52 -6.91 3.53
CA LEU A 97 -3.98 -7.93 2.58
C LEU A 97 -3.40 -9.30 2.95
N TYR A 98 -4.21 -10.36 2.84
CA TYR A 98 -3.74 -11.73 3.04
C TYR A 98 -2.67 -12.10 2.00
N GLY A 99 -1.58 -12.73 2.45
CA GLY A 99 -0.47 -13.15 1.61
C GLY A 99 0.58 -12.05 1.36
N ASP A 100 0.38 -10.83 1.88
CA ASP A 100 1.37 -9.76 1.84
C ASP A 100 2.42 -9.91 2.95
N ASP A 101 3.14 -11.03 2.89
CA ASP A 101 4.24 -11.34 3.80
C ASP A 101 5.51 -10.56 3.45
N ASP A 102 5.55 -9.95 2.27
CA ASP A 102 6.73 -9.23 1.77
C ASP A 102 6.86 -7.85 2.42
N THR A 103 5.73 -7.20 2.67
CA THR A 103 5.69 -5.89 3.30
C THR A 103 5.14 -5.91 4.72
N ASN A 104 4.68 -7.08 5.19
CA ASN A 104 3.96 -7.27 6.45
C ASN A 104 2.60 -6.56 6.46
N GLY A 105 1.88 -6.66 5.35
CA GLY A 105 0.53 -6.14 5.22
C GLY A 105 0.48 -4.62 5.09
N HIS A 106 1.15 -4.06 4.08
CA HIS A 106 1.04 -2.65 3.75
C HIS A 106 -0.42 -2.21 3.51
N ILE A 107 -0.70 -0.95 3.81
CA ILE A 107 -2.04 -0.38 3.63
C ILE A 107 -2.38 -0.21 2.15
N ASP A 108 -1.40 0.06 1.29
CA ASP A 108 -1.61 0.31 -0.15
C ASP A 108 -2.12 -0.92 -0.94
N ASN A 109 -2.01 -2.12 -0.38
CA ASN A 109 -2.64 -3.33 -0.91
C ASN A 109 -4.09 -3.52 -0.41
N LEU A 110 -4.45 -2.91 0.72
CA LEU A 110 -5.74 -3.12 1.38
C LEU A 110 -6.70 -1.94 1.20
N CYS A 111 -6.26 -0.71 1.42
CA CYS A 111 -7.15 0.44 1.51
C CYS A 111 -6.45 1.74 1.09
N CYS A 112 -7.12 2.56 0.29
CA CYS A 112 -6.61 3.86 -0.13
C CYS A 112 -7.68 4.95 -0.03
N PHE A 113 -7.26 6.21 0.11
CA PHE A 113 -8.19 7.34 0.00
C PHE A 113 -8.49 7.62 -1.47
N VAL A 114 -9.78 7.68 -1.82
CA VAL A 114 -10.26 8.17 -3.12
C VAL A 114 -10.31 9.69 -3.11
N LYS A 115 -10.76 10.25 -1.98
CA LYS A 115 -10.84 11.67 -1.65
C LYS A 115 -11.08 11.81 -0.13
N PRO A 116 -10.98 13.01 0.46
CA PRO A 116 -11.26 13.19 1.88
C PRO A 116 -12.62 12.59 2.30
N GLY A 117 -12.60 11.77 3.35
CA GLY A 117 -13.77 11.05 3.87
C GLY A 117 -14.26 9.84 3.05
N VAL A 118 -13.62 9.50 1.93
CA VAL A 118 -14.00 8.34 1.09
C VAL A 118 -12.80 7.45 0.83
N VAL A 119 -12.93 6.18 1.19
CA VAL A 119 -11.88 5.17 1.00
C VAL A 119 -12.34 4.08 0.05
N MET A 120 -11.38 3.45 -0.62
CA MET A 120 -11.58 2.22 -1.38
C MET A 120 -10.91 1.08 -0.63
N LEU A 121 -11.65 0.01 -0.35
CA LEU A 121 -11.21 -1.14 0.44
C LEU A 121 -11.22 -2.40 -0.42
N SER A 122 -10.08 -3.08 -0.51
CA SER A 122 -9.95 -4.42 -1.08
C SER A 122 -10.88 -5.39 -0.34
N TRP A 123 -11.72 -6.07 -1.11
CA TRP A 123 -12.86 -6.83 -0.59
C TRP A 123 -13.02 -8.16 -1.32
N THR A 124 -13.58 -9.15 -0.63
CA THR A 124 -14.15 -10.37 -1.23
C THR A 124 -15.45 -10.69 -0.49
N ASP A 125 -16.44 -11.22 -1.19
CA ASP A 125 -17.66 -11.76 -0.58
C ASP A 125 -17.55 -13.28 -0.33
N ASP A 126 -16.44 -13.91 -0.71
CA ASP A 126 -16.18 -15.33 -0.45
C ASP A 126 -15.72 -15.54 1.00
N GLU A 127 -16.65 -15.96 1.86
CA GLU A 127 -16.39 -16.23 3.28
C GLU A 127 -15.37 -17.36 3.53
N THR A 128 -15.05 -18.16 2.51
CA THR A 128 -14.05 -19.23 2.61
C THR A 128 -12.63 -18.75 2.30
N ASP A 129 -12.50 -17.57 1.69
CA ASP A 129 -11.21 -16.96 1.42
C ASP A 129 -10.66 -16.32 2.71
N PRO A 130 -9.39 -16.59 3.11
CA PRO A 130 -8.81 -15.98 4.31
C PRO A 130 -8.68 -14.44 4.25
N GLN A 131 -8.86 -13.81 3.09
CA GLN A 131 -8.99 -12.36 2.94
C GLN A 131 -10.33 -11.84 3.48
N TYR A 132 -11.39 -12.65 3.54
CA TYR A 132 -12.71 -12.22 3.99
C TYR A 132 -12.67 -11.63 5.39
N ASP A 133 -12.13 -12.37 6.36
CA ASP A 133 -12.02 -11.93 7.75
C ASP A 133 -11.23 -10.62 7.89
N ARG A 134 -10.14 -10.47 7.13
CA ARG A 134 -9.33 -9.24 7.08
C ARG A 134 -10.12 -8.07 6.51
N SER A 135 -10.93 -8.31 5.47
CA SER A 135 -11.79 -7.31 4.83
C SER A 135 -12.92 -6.85 5.77
N VAL A 136 -13.57 -7.78 6.46
CA VAL A 136 -14.64 -7.51 7.44
C VAL A 136 -14.10 -6.71 8.63
N GLU A 137 -12.93 -7.08 9.14
CA GLU A 137 -12.27 -6.36 10.24
C GLU A 137 -11.93 -4.92 9.86
N ALA A 138 -11.30 -4.72 8.70
CA ALA A 138 -11.02 -3.39 8.17
C ALA A 138 -12.29 -2.57 7.96
N PHE A 139 -13.33 -3.16 7.37
CA PHE A 139 -14.61 -2.52 7.16
C PHE A 139 -15.27 -2.09 8.48
N SER A 140 -15.18 -2.93 9.52
CA SER A 140 -15.71 -2.62 10.85
C SER A 140 -15.01 -1.42 11.47
N VAL A 141 -13.67 -1.37 11.42
CA VAL A 141 -12.90 -0.21 11.92
C VAL A 141 -13.27 1.07 11.16
N LEU A 142 -13.28 1.01 9.84
CA LEU A 142 -13.60 2.16 8.98
C LEU A 142 -15.03 2.66 9.21
N SER A 143 -16.00 1.76 9.37
CA SER A 143 -17.42 2.12 9.59
C SER A 143 -17.67 2.75 10.95
N ASN A 144 -16.84 2.43 11.96
CA ASN A 144 -16.99 2.90 13.33
C ASN A 144 -16.02 4.05 13.70
N THR A 145 -15.32 4.60 12.71
CA THR A 145 -14.43 5.75 12.91
C THR A 145 -14.86 6.95 12.08
N THR A 146 -14.23 8.07 12.37
CA THR A 146 -14.32 9.29 11.58
C THR A 146 -12.95 9.70 11.10
N ASP A 147 -12.86 10.60 10.14
CA ASP A 147 -11.59 11.22 9.78
C ASP A 147 -11.21 12.35 10.76
N ALA A 148 -10.13 13.07 10.46
CA ALA A 148 -9.63 14.16 11.29
C ALA A 148 -10.58 15.37 11.39
N LEU A 149 -11.53 15.50 10.45
CA LEU A 149 -12.54 16.56 10.43
C LEU A 149 -13.91 16.09 10.95
N GLY A 150 -13.99 14.85 11.46
CA GLY A 150 -15.19 14.29 12.06
C GLY A 150 -16.20 13.72 11.05
N ARG A 151 -15.83 13.57 9.77
CA ARG A 151 -16.70 12.93 8.77
C ARG A 151 -16.70 11.42 8.99
N SER A 152 -17.86 10.79 8.89
CA SER A 152 -17.95 9.33 8.77
C SER A 152 -17.28 8.88 7.48
N ILE A 153 -16.54 7.77 7.54
CA ILE A 153 -15.85 7.23 6.37
C ILE A 153 -16.86 6.54 5.44
N GLN A 154 -16.93 7.00 4.20
CA GLN A 154 -17.63 6.27 3.14
C GLN A 154 -16.68 5.21 2.56
N ILE A 155 -17.13 3.97 2.51
CA ILE A 155 -16.32 2.83 2.05
C ILE A 155 -16.83 2.36 0.70
N ILE A 156 -15.96 2.39 -0.31
CA ILE A 156 -16.18 1.77 -1.62
C ILE A 156 -15.47 0.42 -1.60
N LYS A 157 -16.23 -0.67 -1.74
CA LYS A 157 -15.65 -2.02 -1.85
C LYS A 157 -15.09 -2.21 -3.26
N LEU A 158 -13.84 -2.64 -3.34
CA LEU A 158 -13.18 -3.03 -4.58
C LEU A 158 -12.85 -4.51 -4.50
N HIS A 159 -13.48 -5.33 -5.32
CA HIS A 159 -13.25 -6.77 -5.27
C HIS A 159 -11.80 -7.10 -5.64
N ILE A 160 -11.11 -7.96 -4.89
CA ILE A 160 -9.77 -8.46 -5.24
C ILE A 160 -9.84 -9.41 -6.46
N PRO A 161 -8.76 -9.73 -7.20
CA PRO A 161 -8.83 -10.85 -8.13
C PRO A 161 -9.19 -12.15 -7.39
N GLY A 162 -9.67 -13.18 -8.11
CA GLY A 162 -9.77 -14.51 -7.52
C GLY A 162 -8.41 -14.98 -6.98
N PRO A 163 -8.35 -16.00 -6.09
CA PRO A 163 -7.07 -16.48 -5.57
C PRO A 163 -6.08 -16.81 -6.68
N LEU A 164 -5.00 -16.04 -6.75
CA LEU A 164 -3.92 -16.25 -7.71
C LEU A 164 -2.76 -16.93 -7.02
N TYR A 165 -2.21 -17.96 -7.65
CA TYR A 165 -1.05 -18.69 -7.17
C TYR A 165 0.08 -18.59 -8.19
N MET A 166 1.30 -18.57 -7.68
CA MET A 166 2.51 -18.65 -8.49
C MET A 166 2.64 -20.03 -9.10
N THR A 167 2.89 -20.12 -10.39
CA THR A 167 3.16 -21.38 -11.10
C THR A 167 4.63 -21.79 -10.96
N ASP A 168 4.95 -23.04 -11.33
CA ASP A 168 6.34 -23.50 -11.38
C ASP A 168 7.19 -22.70 -12.38
N GLU A 169 6.64 -22.35 -13.54
CA GLU A 169 7.35 -21.55 -14.55
C GLU A 169 7.66 -20.15 -14.03
N GLU A 170 6.67 -19.48 -13.41
CA GLU A 170 6.84 -18.16 -12.82
C GLU A 170 7.86 -18.17 -11.68
N ALA A 171 7.78 -19.16 -10.78
CA ALA A 171 8.72 -19.29 -9.67
C ALA A 171 10.18 -19.46 -10.15
N ASN A 172 10.39 -20.24 -11.20
CA ASN A 172 11.72 -20.45 -11.79
C ASN A 172 12.21 -19.25 -12.63
N GLY A 173 11.30 -18.40 -13.10
CA GLY A 173 11.61 -17.23 -13.92
C GLY A 173 12.08 -16.01 -13.13
N VAL A 174 11.81 -15.94 -11.81
CA VAL A 174 12.25 -14.83 -10.96
C VAL A 174 13.71 -15.05 -10.55
N LEU A 175 14.58 -14.12 -10.95
CA LEU A 175 15.99 -14.14 -10.54
C LEU A 175 16.09 -13.91 -9.03
N MET A 176 16.66 -14.91 -8.34
CA MET A 176 16.83 -14.90 -6.89
C MET A 176 18.30 -14.58 -6.57
N ASP A 177 18.62 -13.31 -6.33
CA ASP A 177 19.87 -12.95 -5.68
C ASP A 177 19.55 -12.26 -4.35
N ASN A 178 19.92 -12.92 -3.24
CA ASN A 178 19.82 -12.39 -1.88
C ASN A 178 18.42 -11.87 -1.46
N ALA A 179 17.35 -12.50 -1.97
CA ALA A 179 15.96 -12.16 -1.70
C ALA A 179 15.14 -13.35 -1.18
N LYS A 180 13.99 -13.07 -0.56
CA LYS A 180 13.01 -14.07 -0.08
C LYS A 180 12.59 -15.01 -1.22
N PRO A 181 12.55 -16.34 -0.99
CA PRO A 181 12.28 -17.30 -2.05
C PRO A 181 10.90 -17.13 -2.68
N ARG A 182 10.82 -17.25 -4.00
CA ARG A 182 9.58 -17.34 -4.77
C ARG A 182 9.27 -18.81 -5.03
N LEU A 183 8.25 -19.33 -4.36
CA LEU A 183 7.87 -20.74 -4.39
C LEU A 183 6.59 -20.93 -5.20
N ALA A 184 6.57 -21.96 -6.02
CA ALA A 184 5.34 -22.38 -6.70
C ALA A 184 4.25 -22.72 -5.67
N GLY A 185 3.01 -22.36 -5.98
CA GLY A 185 1.87 -22.53 -5.09
C GLY A 185 1.75 -21.44 -4.00
N THR A 186 2.68 -20.48 -3.91
CA THR A 186 2.49 -19.31 -3.04
C THR A 186 1.35 -18.44 -3.58
N ARG A 187 0.44 -18.02 -2.70
CA ARG A 187 -0.63 -17.08 -3.06
C ARG A 187 -0.04 -15.70 -3.30
N LEU A 188 -0.38 -15.09 -4.42
CA LEU A 188 0.06 -13.74 -4.77
C LEU A 188 -0.77 -12.70 -3.99
N ALA A 189 -0.09 -11.69 -3.44
CA ALA A 189 -0.71 -10.52 -2.81
C ALA A 189 -1.26 -9.54 -3.86
N ALA A 190 -2.12 -10.05 -4.76
CA ALA A 190 -2.67 -9.27 -5.86
C ALA A 190 -3.87 -8.45 -5.39
N SER A 191 -3.79 -7.13 -5.62
CA SER A 191 -4.83 -6.18 -5.26
C SER A 191 -4.97 -5.10 -6.32
N TYR A 192 -6.21 -4.81 -6.71
CA TYR A 192 -6.49 -3.67 -7.57
C TYR A 192 -6.32 -2.33 -6.85
N ALA A 193 -6.33 -2.30 -5.51
CA ALA A 193 -6.11 -1.08 -4.73
C ALA A 193 -4.67 -0.54 -4.86
N ASN A 194 -3.73 -1.37 -5.31
CA ASN A 194 -2.34 -1.00 -5.57
C ASN A 194 -2.18 -0.26 -6.92
N PHE A 195 -3.13 0.60 -7.26
CA PHE A 195 -3.09 1.50 -8.42
C PHE A 195 -2.32 2.78 -8.09
N TYR A 196 -1.90 3.50 -9.13
CA TYR A 196 -1.26 4.81 -8.98
C TYR A 196 -2.15 5.93 -9.53
N ILE A 197 -2.32 7.00 -8.74
CA ILE A 197 -3.07 8.20 -9.13
C ILE A 197 -2.11 9.19 -9.79
N VAL A 198 -2.38 9.55 -11.05
CA VAL A 198 -1.70 10.63 -11.77
C VAL A 198 -2.66 11.77 -12.04
N ASN A 199 -2.12 12.93 -12.44
CA ASN A 199 -2.95 14.06 -12.85
C ASN A 199 -3.89 13.64 -14.00
N GLY A 200 -5.18 13.56 -13.71
CA GLY A 200 -6.22 13.22 -14.68
C GLY A 200 -6.27 11.74 -15.08
N GLY A 201 -5.54 10.84 -14.40
CA GLY A 201 -5.57 9.41 -14.72
C GLY A 201 -5.35 8.48 -13.52
N ILE A 202 -5.73 7.22 -13.67
CA ILE A 202 -5.45 6.12 -12.75
C ILE A 202 -4.76 5.00 -13.52
N ILE A 203 -3.59 4.58 -13.05
CA ILE A 203 -2.87 3.43 -13.60
C ILE A 203 -3.21 2.21 -12.75
N LEU A 204 -4.09 1.36 -13.28
CA LEU A 204 -4.73 0.26 -12.55
C LEU A 204 -4.07 -1.08 -12.92
N PRO A 205 -3.59 -1.89 -11.96
CA PRO A 205 -3.10 -3.24 -12.29
C PRO A 205 -4.22 -4.13 -12.82
N GLN A 206 -3.86 -5.05 -13.71
CA GLN A 206 -4.75 -6.08 -14.23
C GLN A 206 -4.03 -7.43 -14.15
N PHE A 207 -4.75 -8.48 -13.76
CA PHE A 207 -4.15 -9.75 -13.37
C PHE A 207 -4.51 -10.93 -14.27
N GLY A 208 -5.32 -10.70 -15.31
CA GLY A 208 -5.80 -11.74 -16.21
C GLY A 208 -7.08 -12.44 -15.71
N ASP A 209 -7.68 -11.92 -14.63
CA ASP A 209 -9.00 -12.34 -14.16
C ASP A 209 -10.04 -11.46 -14.84
N GLN A 210 -10.49 -11.85 -16.04
CA GLN A 210 -11.30 -10.98 -16.90
C GLN A 210 -12.50 -10.36 -16.16
N LYS A 211 -13.19 -11.13 -15.31
CA LYS A 211 -14.36 -10.65 -14.58
C LYS A 211 -13.98 -9.53 -13.60
N TRP A 212 -12.96 -9.78 -12.78
CA TRP A 212 -12.58 -8.81 -11.74
C TRP A 212 -11.72 -7.67 -12.27
N ASP A 213 -10.97 -7.89 -13.36
CA ASP A 213 -10.25 -6.87 -14.12
C ASP A 213 -11.22 -5.81 -14.67
N GLU A 214 -12.29 -6.25 -15.36
CA GLU A 214 -13.34 -5.38 -15.90
C GLU A 214 -14.13 -4.66 -14.79
N GLU A 215 -14.44 -5.37 -13.71
CA GLU A 215 -15.15 -4.80 -12.55
C GLU A 215 -14.30 -3.75 -11.83
N ALA A 216 -13.00 -3.98 -11.68
CA ALA A 216 -12.08 -3.02 -11.07
C ALA A 216 -12.03 -1.72 -11.89
N ILE A 217 -11.91 -1.82 -13.23
CA ILE A 217 -11.98 -0.64 -14.12
C ILE A 217 -13.28 0.12 -13.89
N ARG A 218 -14.42 -0.59 -13.83
CA ARG A 218 -15.74 0.03 -13.66
C ARG A 218 -15.87 0.75 -12.31
N VAL A 219 -15.47 0.11 -11.21
CA VAL A 219 -15.57 0.68 -9.86
C VAL A 219 -14.63 1.88 -9.71
N VAL A 220 -13.38 1.75 -10.16
CA VAL A 220 -12.39 2.83 -10.09
C VAL A 220 -12.81 4.02 -10.96
N SER A 221 -13.31 3.79 -12.18
CA SER A 221 -13.81 4.87 -13.05
C SER A 221 -14.98 5.63 -12.40
N LYS A 222 -15.86 4.92 -11.69
CA LYS A 222 -16.96 5.55 -10.95
C LYS A 222 -16.48 6.35 -9.73
N ALA A 223 -15.44 5.87 -9.06
CA ALA A 223 -14.84 6.54 -7.90
C ALA A 223 -14.07 7.81 -8.30
N PHE A 224 -13.44 7.80 -9.49
CA PHE A 224 -12.65 8.88 -10.05
C PHE A 224 -13.24 9.39 -11.38
N PRO A 225 -14.42 10.03 -11.39
CA PRO A 225 -15.14 10.38 -12.63
C PRO A 225 -14.40 11.38 -13.53
N ASN A 226 -13.39 12.09 -12.99
CA ASN A 226 -12.57 13.05 -13.72
C ASN A 226 -11.19 12.47 -14.12
N HIS A 227 -10.98 11.17 -13.96
CA HIS A 227 -9.72 10.50 -14.32
C HIS A 227 -9.97 9.43 -15.38
N GLU A 228 -9.06 9.33 -16.35
CA GLU A 228 -9.00 8.20 -17.26
C GLU A 228 -8.38 7.00 -16.54
N VAL A 229 -9.08 5.86 -16.53
CA VAL A 229 -8.56 4.63 -15.92
C VAL A 229 -7.89 3.78 -17.00
N VAL A 230 -6.59 3.55 -16.84
CA VAL A 230 -5.75 2.76 -17.77
C VAL A 230 -5.32 1.47 -17.08
N GLY A 231 -5.82 0.34 -17.58
CA GLY A 231 -5.47 -1.00 -17.09
C GLY A 231 -4.13 -1.52 -17.64
N ILE A 232 -3.23 -1.94 -16.76
CA ILE A 232 -1.92 -2.52 -17.11
C ILE A 232 -1.99 -4.05 -17.04
N LYS A 233 -2.14 -4.69 -18.20
CA LYS A 233 -2.25 -6.16 -18.35
C LYS A 233 -1.02 -6.94 -17.90
N GLY A 234 0.16 -6.31 -17.88
CA GLY A 234 1.42 -6.91 -17.43
C GLY A 234 1.65 -6.83 -15.92
N ALA A 235 0.69 -6.33 -15.14
CA ALA A 235 0.87 -6.13 -13.69
C ALA A 235 1.04 -7.43 -12.90
N ARG A 236 0.68 -8.59 -13.50
CA ARG A 236 0.99 -9.89 -12.93
C ARG A 236 2.50 -10.11 -12.75
N GLU A 237 3.32 -9.67 -13.69
CA GLU A 237 4.78 -9.81 -13.60
C GLU A 237 5.37 -9.06 -12.40
N ILE A 238 4.76 -7.94 -12.02
CA ILE A 238 5.20 -7.12 -10.88
C ILE A 238 4.83 -7.81 -9.57
N VAL A 239 3.60 -8.36 -9.47
CA VAL A 239 3.14 -9.01 -8.22
C VAL A 239 3.86 -10.32 -7.91
N LEU A 240 4.44 -10.98 -8.92
CA LEU A 240 5.35 -12.11 -8.70
C LEU A 240 6.55 -11.73 -7.80
N ALA A 241 6.94 -10.45 -7.81
CA ALA A 241 8.03 -9.91 -7.00
C ALA A 241 7.56 -9.22 -5.70
N GLY A 242 6.29 -9.32 -5.33
CA GLY A 242 5.79 -8.90 -4.00
C GLY A 242 5.21 -7.49 -3.89
N GLY A 243 4.91 -6.82 -5.01
CA GLY A 243 4.25 -5.50 -5.02
C GLY A 243 3.51 -5.22 -6.32
N ASN A 244 3.02 -4.00 -6.53
CA ASN A 244 2.46 -3.62 -7.83
C ASN A 244 2.72 -2.15 -8.18
N ILE A 245 1.92 -1.58 -9.08
CA ILE A 245 2.08 -0.24 -9.66
C ILE A 245 2.33 0.82 -8.60
N HIS A 246 1.53 0.84 -7.52
CA HIS A 246 1.74 1.80 -6.43
C HIS A 246 3.14 1.64 -5.80
N CYS A 247 3.55 0.40 -5.50
CA CYS A 247 4.81 0.11 -4.84
C CYS A 247 6.06 0.51 -5.65
N ILE A 248 5.96 0.63 -6.98
CA ILE A 248 7.09 0.99 -7.87
C ILE A 248 7.02 2.45 -8.35
N THR A 249 6.19 3.27 -7.71
CA THR A 249 6.01 4.69 -8.06
C THR A 249 6.10 5.57 -6.82
N GLN A 250 6.52 6.82 -7.02
CA GLN A 250 6.52 7.85 -5.98
C GLN A 250 6.16 9.18 -6.65
N GLN A 251 5.05 9.79 -6.23
CA GLN A 251 4.60 11.08 -6.75
C GLN A 251 5.43 12.23 -6.17
N GLN A 252 5.72 13.22 -7.01
CA GLN A 252 6.23 14.53 -6.61
C GLN A 252 5.13 15.58 -6.80
N PRO A 253 4.45 16.02 -5.71
CA PRO A 253 3.40 17.02 -5.82
C PRO A 253 3.92 18.35 -6.36
N ALA A 254 3.12 19.00 -7.21
CA ALA A 254 3.40 20.38 -7.61
C ALA A 254 3.29 21.32 -6.40
N ILE A 255 4.15 22.33 -6.34
CA ILE A 255 4.07 23.36 -5.30
C ILE A 255 2.73 24.11 -5.48
N PRO A 256 1.88 24.19 -4.43
CA PRO A 256 0.65 24.98 -4.48
C PRO A 256 0.95 26.42 -4.90
N LYS A 257 0.15 26.97 -5.82
CA LYS A 257 0.23 28.38 -6.22
C LYS A 257 -0.37 29.30 -5.18
#